data_AF-A0A7S4GKZ1-F1
#
_entry.id   AF-A0A7S4GKZ1-F1
#
_cell.length_a   1.000
_cell.length_b   1.000
_cell.length_c   1.000
_cell.angle_alpha   90.00
_cell.angle_beta   90.00
_cell.angle_gamma   90.00
#
_symmetry.space_group_name_H-M   'P 1'
#
loop_
_entity.id
_entity.type
_entity.pdbx_description
1 polymer ?
#
loop_
_entity_poly.entity_id
_entity_poly.type
_entity_poly.pdbx_seq_one_letter_code
_entity_poly.pdbx_strand_id
1 'polypeptide(L)'
;MRSSTLVAVAVVANGAVLASNSCEAQDAQRRAEVAAKTSALLKGYCEDMCKVVLKHPDCNVCDGFVPPDATPGVNTWDELYSQFDKLKLVGRDMIKEWTGDAGKFGR
;
A
#
# COMPACT_ATOMS: atom_id res chain seq x y z
N MET A 1 -38.56 -9.84 -55.56
CA MET A 1 -37.48 -10.62 -56.21
C MET A 1 -36.19 -9.82 -56.17
N ARG A 2 -35.32 -10.07 -55.19
CA ARG A 2 -33.91 -9.62 -55.21
C ARG A 2 -33.07 -10.81 -54.77
N SER A 3 -32.59 -11.54 -55.76
CA SER A 3 -31.76 -12.73 -55.61
C SER A 3 -30.33 -12.28 -55.31
N SER A 4 -29.89 -12.39 -54.06
CA SER A 4 -28.49 -12.22 -53.68
C SER A 4 -27.83 -13.60 -53.62
N THR A 5 -27.13 -13.96 -54.68
CA THR A 5 -26.25 -15.12 -54.73
C THR A 5 -25.06 -14.89 -53.79
N LEU A 6 -24.91 -15.77 -52.79
CA LEU A 6 -23.70 -15.87 -51.97
C LEU A 6 -22.60 -16.51 -52.82
N VAL A 7 -21.53 -15.77 -53.11
CA VAL A 7 -20.28 -16.34 -53.65
C VAL A 7 -19.43 -16.77 -52.46
N ALA A 8 -19.25 -18.07 -52.28
CA ALA A 8 -18.32 -18.61 -51.30
C ALA A 8 -16.89 -18.49 -51.84
N VAL A 9 -16.12 -17.55 -51.31
CA VAL A 9 -14.67 -17.47 -51.53
C VAL A 9 -14.00 -18.44 -50.55
N ALA A 10 -13.45 -19.54 -51.07
CA ALA A 10 -12.62 -20.43 -50.29
C ALA A 10 -11.24 -19.79 -50.07
N VAL A 11 -10.92 -19.44 -48.83
CA VAL A 11 -9.55 -19.04 -48.45
C VAL A 11 -8.68 -20.29 -48.44
N VAL A 12 -7.74 -20.38 -49.39
CA VAL A 12 -6.68 -21.40 -49.39
C VAL A 12 -5.66 -21.02 -48.32
N ALA A 13 -5.63 -21.78 -47.23
CA ALA A 13 -4.64 -21.57 -46.17
C ALA A 13 -3.30 -22.18 -46.60
N ASN A 14 -2.33 -21.32 -46.97
CA ASN A 14 -0.94 -21.75 -47.14
C ASN A 14 -0.36 -22.15 -45.78
N GLY A 15 0.26 -23.33 -45.67
CA GLY A 15 0.83 -23.83 -44.41
C GLY A 15 1.84 -22.87 -43.74
N ALA A 16 2.52 -22.04 -44.53
CA ALA A 16 3.40 -20.98 -44.03
C ALA A 16 2.63 -19.85 -43.29
N VAL A 17 1.42 -19.52 -43.73
CA VAL A 17 0.55 -18.50 -43.10
C VAL A 17 -0.12 -19.05 -41.84
N LEU A 18 -0.47 -20.34 -41.82
CA LEU A 18 -0.95 -21.00 -40.60
C LEU A 18 0.15 -21.09 -39.53
N ALA A 19 1.39 -21.35 -39.95
CA ALA A 19 2.55 -21.39 -39.06
C ALA A 19 2.98 -19.99 -38.55
N SER A 20 2.86 -18.93 -39.36
CA SER A 20 3.11 -17.56 -38.87
C SER A 20 2.06 -17.14 -37.84
N ASN A 21 0.79 -17.44 -38.08
CA ASN A 21 -0.30 -17.09 -37.17
C ASN A 21 -0.21 -17.84 -35.82
N SER A 22 0.32 -19.07 -35.80
CA SER A 22 0.53 -19.80 -34.55
C SER A 22 1.68 -19.22 -33.71
N CYS A 23 2.75 -18.77 -34.35
CA CYS A 23 3.87 -18.09 -33.68
C CYS A 23 3.43 -16.74 -33.09
N GLU A 24 2.66 -15.95 -33.83
CA GLU A 24 2.13 -14.66 -33.36
C GLU A 24 1.15 -14.83 -32.20
N ALA A 25 0.25 -15.82 -32.27
CA ALA A 25 -0.68 -16.13 -31.20
C ALA A 25 0.05 -16.57 -29.92
N GLN A 26 1.09 -17.42 -30.05
CA GLN A 26 1.92 -17.83 -28.93
C GLN A 26 2.78 -16.68 -28.37
N ASP A 27 3.29 -15.80 -29.22
CA ASP A 27 4.06 -14.62 -28.78
C ASP A 27 3.16 -13.65 -28.01
N ALA A 28 1.94 -13.39 -28.49
CA ALA A 28 0.97 -12.56 -27.78
C ALA A 28 0.63 -13.14 -26.40
N GLN A 29 0.43 -14.46 -26.29
CA GLN A 29 0.20 -15.13 -25.01
C GLN A 29 1.42 -15.01 -24.08
N ARG A 30 2.63 -15.30 -24.56
CA ARG A 30 3.85 -15.14 -23.74
C ARG A 30 4.07 -13.70 -23.29
N ARG A 31 3.81 -12.71 -24.15
CA ARG A 31 3.88 -11.28 -23.77
C ARG A 31 2.85 -10.92 -22.73
N ALA A 32 1.62 -11.42 -22.85
CA ALA A 32 0.57 -11.19 -21.86
C ALA A 32 0.94 -11.80 -20.50
N GLU A 33 1.50 -13.02 -20.48
CA GLU A 33 1.99 -13.64 -19.25
C GLU A 33 3.14 -12.86 -18.61
N VAL A 34 4.11 -12.39 -19.40
CA VAL A 34 5.22 -11.58 -18.90
C VAL A 34 4.69 -10.26 -18.35
N ALA A 35 3.78 -9.58 -19.07
CA ALA A 35 3.17 -8.33 -18.62
C ALA A 35 2.38 -8.50 -17.31
N ALA A 36 1.63 -9.60 -17.18
CA ALA A 36 0.92 -9.92 -15.95
C ALA A 36 1.91 -10.15 -14.79
N LYS A 37 2.97 -10.94 -15.00
CA LYS A 37 4.01 -11.20 -14.00
C LYS A 37 4.76 -9.94 -13.58
N THR A 38 5.15 -9.09 -14.54
CA THR A 38 5.89 -7.85 -14.24
C THR A 38 5.01 -6.82 -13.55
N SER A 39 3.73 -6.72 -13.91
CA SER A 39 2.80 -5.80 -13.24
C SER A 39 2.62 -6.11 -11.75
N ALA A 40 2.66 -7.39 -11.36
CA ALA A 40 2.60 -7.80 -9.96
C ALA A 40 3.88 -7.45 -9.19
N LEU A 41 5.05 -7.65 -9.81
CA LEU A 41 6.34 -7.30 -9.21
C LEU A 41 6.52 -5.79 -9.00
N LEU A 42 6.01 -5.00 -9.96
CA LEU A 42 6.11 -3.55 -9.90
C LEU A 42 5.36 -2.94 -8.72
N LYS A 43 4.30 -3.58 -8.20
CA LYS A 43 3.59 -3.08 -7.01
C LYS A 43 4.50 -2.99 -5.79
N GLY A 44 5.22 -4.07 -5.47
CA GLY A 44 6.17 -4.07 -4.34
C GLY A 44 7.36 -3.14 -4.58
N TYR A 45 7.92 -3.15 -5.78
CA TYR A 45 9.07 -2.30 -6.12
C TYR A 45 8.72 -0.81 -6.15
N CYS A 46 7.50 -0.46 -6.55
CA CYS A 46 7.02 0.93 -6.60
C CYS A 46 7.05 1.58 -5.20
N GLU A 47 6.58 0.86 -4.17
CA GLU A 47 6.60 1.34 -2.79
C GLU A 47 8.03 1.54 -2.27
N ASP A 48 8.95 0.64 -2.61
CA ASP A 48 10.35 0.73 -2.19
C ASP A 48 11.06 1.91 -2.86
N MET A 49 10.77 2.19 -4.13
CA MET A 49 11.26 3.41 -4.80
C MET A 49 10.70 4.67 -4.14
N CYS A 50 9.45 4.64 -3.67
CA CYS A 50 8.83 5.75 -2.97
C CYS A 50 9.55 6.13 -1.68
N LYS A 51 10.03 5.12 -0.95
CA LYS A 51 10.84 5.30 0.27
C LYS A 51 12.18 5.95 -0.06
N VAL A 52 12.83 5.52 -1.14
CA VAL A 52 14.13 6.05 -1.58
C VAL A 52 14.03 7.48 -2.13
N VAL A 53 12.91 7.83 -2.77
CA VAL A 53 12.66 9.17 -3.35
C VAL A 53 12.09 10.16 -2.32
N LEU A 54 12.01 9.79 -1.04
CA LEU A 54 11.50 10.62 0.07
C LEU A 54 10.07 11.14 -0.15
N LYS A 55 9.24 10.37 -0.88
CA LYS A 55 7.83 10.68 -1.10
C LYS A 55 6.90 10.07 -0.05
N HIS A 56 7.44 9.26 0.86
CA HIS A 56 6.68 8.68 1.98
C HIS A 56 6.25 9.78 2.95
N PRO A 57 4.95 9.92 3.32
CA PRO A 57 3.87 8.93 3.24
C PRO A 57 2.98 8.96 1.99
N ASP A 58 3.19 9.90 1.07
CA ASP A 58 2.34 10.11 -0.10
C ASP A 58 2.80 9.28 -1.30
N CYS A 59 2.51 7.97 -1.27
CA CYS A 59 2.82 7.05 -2.36
C CYS A 59 1.66 6.79 -3.34
N ASN A 60 0.86 7.81 -3.64
CA ASN A 60 -0.34 7.72 -4.47
C ASN A 60 -0.09 7.32 -5.94
N VAL A 61 1.18 7.26 -6.37
CA VAL A 61 1.58 6.85 -7.72
C VAL A 61 1.61 5.32 -7.85
N CYS A 62 1.65 4.58 -6.74
CA CYS A 62 1.69 3.13 -6.74
C CYS A 62 0.27 2.53 -6.69
N ASP A 63 -0.02 1.62 -7.62
CA ASP A 63 -1.31 0.93 -7.71
C ASP A 63 -1.58 0.08 -6.45
N GLY A 64 -2.63 0.43 -5.71
CA GLY A 64 -3.06 -0.29 -4.51
C GLY A 64 -2.45 0.23 -3.20
N PHE A 65 -1.73 1.36 -3.23
CA PHE A 65 -1.24 2.00 -2.02
C PHE A 65 -2.41 2.54 -1.19
N VAL A 66 -2.63 1.94 -0.01
CA VAL A 66 -3.49 2.51 1.01
C VAL A 66 -2.59 3.27 1.97
N PRO A 67 -2.77 4.59 2.14
CA PRO A 67 -1.94 5.35 3.05
C PRO A 67 -2.03 4.73 4.45
N PRO A 68 -0.89 4.49 5.13
CA PRO A 68 -0.92 4.06 6.51
C PRO A 68 -1.64 5.16 7.30
N ASP A 69 -2.64 4.75 8.08
CA ASP A 69 -3.47 5.65 8.88
C ASP A 69 -2.54 6.63 9.63
N ALA A 70 -2.73 7.93 9.40
CA ALA A 70 -1.84 9.01 9.84
C ALA A 70 -1.85 9.21 11.37
N THR A 71 -2.42 8.26 12.12
CA THR A 71 -2.49 8.23 13.57
C THR A 71 -1.73 7.05 14.20
N PRO A 72 -0.44 6.79 13.86
CA PRO A 72 0.38 5.89 14.67
C PRO A 72 0.80 6.64 15.95
N GLY A 73 -0.02 6.59 17.00
CA GLY A 73 0.33 7.12 18.33
C GLY A 73 -0.51 8.28 18.86
N VAL A 74 -1.75 8.44 18.40
CA VAL A 74 -2.71 9.28 19.13
C VAL A 74 -3.11 8.51 20.39
N ASN A 75 -2.34 8.70 21.47
CA ASN A 75 -2.85 8.45 22.81
C ASN A 75 -4.22 9.15 22.87
N THR A 76 -5.27 8.41 23.18
CA THR A 76 -6.60 9.01 23.27
C THR A 76 -6.53 10.19 24.25
N TRP A 77 -7.27 11.26 23.98
CA TRP A 77 -7.26 12.43 24.88
C TRP A 77 -7.51 12.01 26.33
N ASP A 78 -8.40 11.03 26.53
CA ASP A 78 -8.68 10.44 27.82
C ASP A 78 -7.47 9.75 28.46
N GLU A 79 -6.69 8.98 27.68
CA GLU A 79 -5.45 8.36 28.16
C GLU A 79 -4.41 9.41 28.57
N LEU A 80 -4.21 10.45 27.77
CA LEU A 80 -3.28 11.54 28.09
C LEU A 80 -3.70 12.30 29.35
N TYR A 81 -4.99 12.66 29.48
CA TYR A 81 -5.50 13.32 30.67
C TYR A 81 -5.38 12.43 31.91
N SER A 82 -5.57 11.12 31.78
CA SER A 82 -5.35 10.17 32.88
C SER A 82 -3.89 10.17 33.37
N GLN A 83 -2.91 10.37 32.47
CA GLN A 83 -1.51 10.49 32.85
C GLN A 83 -1.23 11.81 33.57
N PHE A 84 -1.82 12.93 33.11
CA PHE A 84 -1.69 14.21 33.79
C PHE A 84 -2.28 14.19 35.21
N ASP A 85 -3.38 13.48 35.44
CA ASP A 85 -3.97 13.34 36.78
C ASP A 85 -3.12 12.47 37.71
N LYS A 86 -2.52 11.39 37.21
CA LYS A 86 -1.53 10.60 37.96
C LYS A 86 -0.33 11.45 38.38
N LEU A 87 0.21 12.26 37.46
CA LEU A 87 1.34 13.16 37.76
C LEU A 87 0.99 14.18 38.85
N LYS A 88 -0.20 14.77 38.83
CA LYS A 88 -0.67 15.70 39.87
C LYS A 88 -0.80 15.04 41.24
N LEU A 89 -1.28 13.79 41.29
CA LEU A 89 -1.38 13.04 42.55
C LEU A 89 0.00 12.78 43.14
N VAL A 90 0.90 12.20 42.33
CA VAL A 90 2.27 11.91 42.75
C VAL A 90 2.99 13.18 43.20
N GLY A 91 2.90 14.28 42.44
CA GLY A 91 3.52 15.55 42.82
C GLY A 91 3.04 16.07 44.18
N ARG A 92 1.74 15.95 44.50
CA ARG A 92 1.21 16.36 45.82
C ARG A 92 1.69 15.46 46.94
N ASP A 93 1.78 14.15 46.72
CA ASP A 93 2.23 13.22 47.75
C ASP A 93 3.72 13.36 48.03
N MET A 94 4.54 13.58 47.00
CA MET A 94 5.95 13.95 47.17
C MET A 94 6.11 15.23 48.00
N ILE A 95 5.33 16.29 47.74
CA ILE A 95 5.40 17.52 48.54
C ILE A 95 5.03 17.28 50.01
N LYS A 96 4.04 16.43 50.30
CA LYS A 96 3.67 16.06 51.67
C LYS A 96 4.78 15.30 52.38
N GLU A 97 5.42 14.36 51.69
CA GLU A 97 6.57 13.61 52.22
C GLU A 97 7.70 14.57 52.59
N TRP A 98 8.09 15.46 51.67
CA TRP A 98 9.18 16.41 51.87
C TRP A 98 8.88 17.40 52.99
N THR A 99 7.66 17.92 53.09
CA THR A 99 7.24 18.81 54.18
C THR A 99 7.13 18.07 55.52
N GLY A 100 6.70 16.81 55.51
CA GLY A 100 6.69 15.94 56.67
C GLY A 100 8.10 15.63 57.19
N ASP A 101 9.05 15.35 56.31
CA ASP A 101 10.44 15.07 56.69
C ASP A 101 11.21 16.33 57.07
N ALA A 102 10.96 17.47 56.42
CA ALA A 102 11.48 18.76 56.85
C ALA A 102 11.01 19.13 58.27
N GLY A 103 9.76 18.79 58.63
CA GLY A 103 9.23 18.97 59.99
C GLY A 103 9.84 18.02 61.03
N LYS A 104 10.45 16.89 60.61
CA LYS A 104 11.15 15.96 61.51
C LYS A 104 12.59 16.36 61.79
N PHE A 105 13.27 17.00 60.82
CA PHE A 105 14.64 17.48 60.98
C PHE A 105 14.75 18.80 61.77
N GLY A 106 13.64 19.54 61.92
CA GLY A 106 13.58 20.80 62.67
C GLY A 106 13.21 20.68 64.15
N ARG A 107 13.17 19.46 64.72
CA ARG A 107 13.00 19.20 66.16
C ARG A 107 14.22 18.53 66.75
#